data_AF-A0A2T6DSD5-F1
#
_entry.id   AF-A0A2T6DSD5-F1
#
_cell.length_a   1.000
_cell.length_b   1.000
_cell.length_c   1.000
_cell.angle_alpha   90.00
_cell.angle_beta   90.00
_cell.angle_gamma   90.00
#
_symmetry.space_group_name_H-M   'P 1'
#
loop_
_entity.id
_entity.type
_entity.pdbx_description
1 polymer ?
#
loop_
_entity_poly.entity_id
_entity_poly.type
_entity_poly.pdbx_seq_one_letter_code
_entity_poly.pdbx_strand_id
1 'polypeptide(L)'
;MCYTTRSSVVYAVSLNQLRHMSTEPGVATTTTSAQNAYSAPRRPHMTSRTTPGRILYSSEQIAARVRELADAIHQSTEHVATKADPVILLGLMNGALVFLSDLLRAMPATAHMEVHCQNLSSYKGTSSTGTIRGLESLPDIFAGRHVIIVDDILDTGFTLHNMRDRLLNVGARQVDVCVLLDKKVPRTYDIAPQWVGFEIPNLFVIGYGLDLDGAFRSLPDIRVIEEN
;
A
#
# COMPACT_ATOMS: atom_id res chain seq x y z
N MET A 1 4.74 38.25 31.40
CA MET A 1 5.13 38.41 29.99
C MET A 1 4.10 37.67 29.15
N CYS A 2 3.21 38.42 28.52
CA CYS A 2 2.05 37.93 27.79
C CYS A 2 2.38 38.06 26.29
N TYR A 3 2.31 36.98 25.52
CA TYR A 3 2.41 37.04 24.07
C TYR A 3 1.12 36.50 23.46
N THR A 4 0.28 37.46 23.08
CA THR A 4 -0.84 37.33 22.16
C THR A 4 -0.32 36.98 20.76
N THR A 5 -0.85 35.95 20.12
CA THR A 5 -0.81 35.81 18.66
C THR A 5 -2.22 35.50 18.14
N ARG A 6 -2.85 36.53 17.60
CA ARG A 6 -3.96 36.41 16.64
C ARG A 6 -3.35 36.60 15.26
N SER A 7 -3.60 35.67 14.34
CA SER A 7 -3.71 35.97 12.91
C SER A 7 -4.48 34.86 12.24
N SER A 8 -5.78 35.12 12.06
CA SER A 8 -6.66 34.36 11.18
C SER A 8 -6.37 34.80 9.74
N VAL A 9 -5.95 33.87 8.88
CA VAL A 9 -5.89 34.11 7.43
C VAL A 9 -7.09 33.41 6.80
N VAL A 10 -8.03 34.23 6.33
CA VAL A 10 -9.20 33.85 5.54
C VAL A 10 -8.76 33.79 4.08
N TYR A 11 -8.87 32.63 3.43
CA TYR A 11 -8.70 32.53 1.98
C TYR A 11 -10.00 32.95 1.27
N ALA A 12 -9.91 34.00 0.46
CA ALA A 12 -10.97 34.42 -0.45
C ALA A 12 -10.94 33.56 -1.72
N VAL A 13 -12.06 32.92 -2.05
CA VAL A 13 -12.27 32.22 -3.33
C VAL A 13 -12.86 33.21 -4.32
N SER A 14 -12.16 33.43 -5.45
CA SER A 14 -12.67 34.20 -6.58
C SER A 14 -13.50 33.29 -7.49
N LEU A 15 -14.80 33.58 -7.60
CA LEU A 15 -15.74 33.00 -8.56
C LEU A 15 -15.81 33.90 -9.79
N ASN A 16 -15.25 33.47 -10.92
CA ASN A 16 -15.84 33.69 -12.25
C ASN A 16 -14.94 33.14 -13.37
N GLN A 17 -15.40 32.15 -14.12
CA GLN A 17 -15.90 32.34 -15.50
C GLN A 17 -16.26 30.99 -16.13
N LEU A 18 -17.56 30.79 -16.32
CA LEU A 18 -18.16 29.80 -17.22
C LEU A 18 -18.34 30.42 -18.61
N ARG A 19 -18.00 29.65 -19.65
CA ARG A 19 -18.70 29.45 -20.94
C ARG A 19 -17.69 29.28 -22.09
N HIS A 20 -17.66 28.10 -22.72
CA HIS A 20 -18.34 27.88 -24.00
C HIS A 20 -18.22 26.41 -24.47
N MET A 21 -19.35 25.90 -24.96
CA MET A 21 -19.57 24.57 -25.53
C MET A 21 -18.97 24.43 -26.94
N SER A 22 -18.58 23.21 -27.32
CA SER A 22 -18.68 22.71 -28.70
C SER A 22 -18.76 21.18 -28.69
N THR A 23 -19.86 20.66 -29.25
CA THR A 23 -20.18 19.26 -29.54
C THR A 23 -19.60 18.84 -30.89
N GLU A 24 -19.34 17.54 -31.09
CA GLU A 24 -19.45 16.70 -32.33
C GLU A 24 -18.60 15.40 -32.17
N PRO A 25 -18.77 14.34 -32.97
CA PRO A 25 -19.80 13.30 -32.88
C PRO A 25 -19.22 11.90 -32.58
N GLY A 26 -20.12 10.94 -32.31
CA GLY A 26 -19.80 9.57 -31.90
C GLY A 26 -19.08 8.72 -32.96
N VAL A 27 -18.14 7.90 -32.49
CA VAL A 27 -17.60 6.75 -33.21
C VAL A 27 -17.98 5.50 -32.45
N ALA A 28 -18.83 4.69 -33.07
CA ALA A 28 -19.14 3.34 -32.63
C ALA A 28 -17.94 2.43 -32.97
N THR A 29 -17.39 1.75 -31.96
CA THR A 29 -16.50 0.61 -32.17
C THR A 29 -17.10 -0.63 -31.55
N THR A 30 -17.27 -1.59 -32.44
CA THR A 30 -17.90 -2.90 -32.31
C THR A 30 -17.21 -3.79 -31.30
N THR A 31 -18.02 -4.49 -30.52
CA THR A 31 -17.73 -5.61 -29.62
C THR A 31 -16.84 -6.69 -30.25
N THR A 32 -15.81 -7.15 -29.53
CA THR A 32 -15.13 -8.48 -29.55
C THR A 32 -13.99 -8.38 -28.50
N SER A 33 -13.72 -9.24 -27.52
CA SER A 33 -14.26 -10.51 -27.01
C SER A 33 -13.59 -10.78 -25.65
N ALA A 34 -14.36 -11.28 -24.67
CA ALA A 34 -13.93 -12.07 -23.51
C ALA A 34 -12.61 -11.69 -22.79
N GLN A 35 -12.69 -10.72 -21.88
CA GLN A 35 -11.76 -10.63 -20.75
C GLN A 35 -12.08 -11.78 -19.79
N ASN A 36 -11.24 -12.82 -19.76
CA ASN A 36 -11.19 -13.74 -18.63
C ASN A 36 -10.71 -12.93 -17.42
N ALA A 37 -11.66 -12.36 -16.67
CA ALA A 37 -11.38 -11.65 -15.44
C ALA A 37 -10.78 -12.64 -14.44
N TYR A 38 -9.51 -12.44 -14.11
CA TYR A 38 -8.88 -13.12 -12.99
C TYR A 38 -9.75 -12.90 -11.75
N SER A 39 -10.34 -13.99 -11.25
CA SER A 39 -11.13 -13.98 -10.03
C SER A 39 -10.18 -14.32 -8.89
N ALA A 40 -9.86 -13.32 -8.06
CA ALA A 40 -9.19 -13.55 -6.80
C ALA A 40 -9.93 -14.67 -6.01
N PRO A 41 -9.26 -15.42 -5.12
CA PRO A 41 -9.92 -16.40 -4.29
C PRO A 41 -11.08 -15.71 -3.60
N ARG A 42 -12.26 -16.35 -3.58
CA ARG A 42 -13.39 -15.80 -2.86
C ARG A 42 -12.92 -15.51 -1.44
N ARG A 43 -12.99 -14.23 -1.06
CA ARG A 43 -12.73 -13.81 0.32
C ARG A 43 -13.71 -14.61 1.19
N PRO A 44 -13.24 -15.50 2.07
CA PRO A 44 -14.11 -16.23 2.96
C PRO A 44 -14.93 -15.22 3.76
N HIS A 45 -16.15 -15.60 4.15
CA HIS A 45 -16.82 -14.90 5.24
C HIS A 45 -16.49 -15.63 6.52
N MET A 46 -16.12 -14.89 7.56
CA MET A 46 -15.86 -15.50 8.85
C MET A 46 -17.12 -16.20 9.36
N THR A 47 -17.05 -17.51 9.56
CA THR A 47 -18.10 -18.33 10.16
C THR A 47 -17.62 -18.89 11.50
N SER A 48 -18.51 -19.51 12.27
CA SER A 48 -18.12 -20.23 13.50
C SER A 48 -17.13 -21.38 13.26
N ARG A 49 -16.94 -21.81 12.01
CA ARG A 49 -16.03 -22.92 11.62
C ARG A 49 -14.71 -22.44 11.05
N THR A 50 -14.54 -21.13 10.83
CA THR A 50 -13.31 -20.58 10.25
C THR A 50 -12.18 -20.63 11.28
N THR A 51 -11.13 -21.39 10.97
CA THR A 51 -9.97 -21.53 11.85
C THR A 51 -8.67 -21.21 11.12
N PRO A 52 -7.63 -20.72 11.82
CA PRO A 52 -6.31 -20.63 11.24
C PRO A 52 -5.78 -22.03 10.89
N GLY A 53 -5.53 -22.26 9.61
CA GLY A 53 -5.01 -23.53 9.11
C GLY A 53 -3.51 -23.68 9.31
N ARG A 54 -2.86 -24.44 8.42
CA ARG A 54 -1.39 -24.62 8.48
C ARG A 54 -0.60 -23.31 8.41
N ILE A 55 0.56 -23.32 9.06
CA ILE A 55 1.56 -22.25 8.95
C ILE A 55 2.18 -22.28 7.55
N LEU A 56 2.18 -21.13 6.87
CA LEU A 56 2.87 -20.90 5.61
C LEU A 56 4.28 -20.35 5.86
N TYR A 57 4.41 -19.39 6.79
CA TYR A 57 5.70 -18.85 7.24
C TYR A 57 5.69 -18.68 8.76
N SER A 58 6.69 -19.25 9.44
CA SER A 58 6.86 -19.08 10.87
C SER A 58 7.35 -17.67 11.23
N SER A 59 7.19 -17.28 12.49
CA SER A 59 7.71 -16.01 13.02
C SER A 59 9.22 -15.85 12.78
N GLU A 60 9.99 -16.93 12.86
CA GLU A 60 11.44 -16.92 12.67
C GLU A 60 11.80 -16.68 11.21
N GLN A 61 11.07 -17.33 10.28
CA GLN A 61 11.25 -17.13 8.84
C GLN A 61 10.91 -15.68 8.45
N ILE A 62 9.80 -15.15 8.98
CA ILE A 62 9.40 -13.76 8.74
C ILE A 62 10.46 -12.81 9.29
N ALA A 63 10.89 -12.99 10.54
CA ALA A 63 11.89 -12.12 11.15
C ALA A 63 13.24 -12.16 10.41
N ALA A 64 13.67 -13.33 9.93
CA ALA A 64 14.86 -13.45 9.08
C ALA A 64 14.70 -12.68 7.77
N ARG A 65 13.57 -12.87 7.09
CA ARG A 65 13.31 -12.19 5.82
C ARG A 65 13.22 -10.67 5.98
N VAL A 66 12.58 -10.18 7.04
CA VAL A 66 12.49 -8.75 7.32
C VAL A 66 13.86 -8.11 7.51
N ARG A 67 14.81 -8.80 8.16
CA ARG A 67 16.20 -8.32 8.27
C ARG A 67 16.88 -8.22 6.92
N GLU A 68 16.74 -9.24 6.07
CA GLU A 68 17.29 -9.22 4.71
C GLU A 68 16.73 -8.05 3.88
N LEU A 69 15.43 -7.77 4.00
CA LEU A 69 14.79 -6.64 3.33
C LEU A 69 15.32 -5.30 3.86
N ALA A 70 15.48 -5.16 5.18
CA ALA A 70 16.01 -3.94 5.79
C ALA A 70 17.44 -3.65 5.30
N ASP A 71 18.31 -4.66 5.26
CA ASP A 71 19.68 -4.54 4.76
C ASP A 71 19.68 -4.16 3.27
N ALA A 72 18.85 -4.81 2.45
CA ALA A 72 18.75 -4.51 1.02
C ALA A 72 18.23 -3.09 0.75
N ILE A 73 17.23 -2.63 1.50
CA ILE A 73 16.73 -1.25 1.42
C ILE A 73 17.82 -0.27 1.83
N HIS A 74 18.52 -0.53 2.94
CA HIS A 74 19.59 0.35 3.40
C HIS A 74 20.69 0.48 2.35
N GLN A 75 21.21 -0.63 1.82
CA GLN A 75 22.24 -0.62 0.77
C GLN A 75 21.78 0.14 -0.48
N SER A 76 20.52 -0.01 -0.87
CA SER A 76 19.98 0.69 -2.03
C SER A 76 19.75 2.18 -1.81
N THR A 77 19.72 2.65 -0.56
CA THR A 77 19.32 4.03 -0.23
C THR A 77 20.40 4.83 0.50
N GLU A 78 21.45 4.19 1.02
CA GLU A 78 22.48 4.84 1.85
C GLU A 78 23.22 5.99 1.16
N HIS A 79 23.30 5.97 -0.18
CA HIS A 79 23.98 6.99 -0.97
C HIS A 79 23.09 8.22 -1.26
N VAL A 80 21.77 8.13 -1.05
CA VAL A 80 20.82 9.23 -1.25
C VAL A 80 20.18 9.72 0.04
N ALA A 81 20.03 8.84 1.04
CA ALA A 81 19.39 9.16 2.31
C ALA A 81 20.36 9.93 3.21
N THR A 82 19.93 11.09 3.72
CA THR A 82 20.72 11.88 4.68
C THR A 82 19.87 12.27 5.87
N LYS A 83 20.50 12.73 6.96
CA LYS A 83 19.74 13.25 8.11
C LYS A 83 18.80 14.42 7.74
N ALA A 84 19.16 15.22 6.73
CA ALA A 84 18.37 16.37 6.29
C ALA A 84 17.29 15.99 5.25
N ASP A 85 17.52 14.92 4.48
CA ASP A 85 16.56 14.35 3.54
C ASP A 85 16.49 12.82 3.74
N PRO A 86 15.78 12.36 4.79
CA PRO A 86 15.63 10.93 5.04
C PRO A 86 14.67 10.31 4.02
N VAL A 87 14.83 9.02 3.75
CA VAL A 87 13.88 8.25 2.93
C VAL A 87 12.61 8.01 3.75
N ILE A 88 11.45 8.20 3.11
CA ILE A 88 10.16 7.99 3.77
C ILE A 88 9.73 6.54 3.59
N LEU A 89 9.51 5.82 4.69
CA LEU A 89 8.75 4.57 4.71
C LEU A 89 7.26 4.90 4.88
N LEU A 90 6.46 4.69 3.84
CA LEU A 90 5.02 4.93 3.84
C LEU A 90 4.26 3.61 4.03
N GLY A 91 3.79 3.34 5.25
CA GLY A 91 2.98 2.16 5.54
C GLY A 91 1.53 2.30 5.11
N LEU A 92 1.01 1.30 4.37
CA LEU A 92 -0.41 1.24 4.02
C LEU A 92 -1.19 0.50 5.10
N MET A 93 -2.03 1.24 5.83
CA MET A 93 -2.72 0.74 7.01
C MET A 93 -4.04 0.04 6.63
N ASN A 94 -4.49 -0.95 7.41
CA ASN A 94 -3.89 -1.45 8.66
C ASN A 94 -2.98 -2.69 8.48
N GLY A 95 -3.01 -3.33 7.31
CA GLY A 95 -2.32 -4.60 7.05
C GLY A 95 -0.81 -4.53 7.29
N ALA A 96 -0.18 -3.49 6.76
CA ALA A 96 1.26 -3.31 6.84
C ALA A 96 1.80 -2.93 8.22
N LEU A 97 0.95 -2.70 9.23
CA LEU A 97 1.38 -2.16 10.53
C LEU A 97 2.48 -2.99 11.20
N VAL A 98 2.28 -4.31 11.27
CA VAL A 98 3.22 -5.23 11.92
C VAL A 98 4.51 -5.31 11.12
N PHE A 99 4.40 -5.50 9.80
CA PHE A 99 5.55 -5.58 8.90
C PHE A 99 6.39 -4.30 8.90
N LEU A 100 5.76 -3.12 8.79
CA LEU A 100 6.45 -1.83 8.84
C LEU A 100 7.21 -1.66 10.16
N SER A 101 6.59 -2.03 11.28
CA SER A 101 7.22 -1.91 12.61
C SER A 101 8.46 -2.78 12.71
N ASP A 102 8.40 -4.02 12.22
CA ASP A 102 9.53 -4.95 12.23
C ASP A 102 10.62 -4.53 11.26
N LEU A 103 10.23 -4.06 10.07
CA LEU A 103 11.15 -3.54 9.07
C LEU A 103 11.93 -2.34 9.61
N LEU A 104 11.26 -1.37 10.23
CA LEU A 104 11.90 -0.22 10.86
C LEU A 104 12.88 -0.64 11.97
N ARG A 105 12.48 -1.60 12.82
CA ARG A 105 13.36 -2.11 13.89
C ARG A 105 14.58 -2.85 13.37
N ALA A 106 14.48 -3.44 12.18
CA ALA A 106 15.59 -4.14 11.53
C ALA A 106 16.54 -3.21 10.77
N MET A 107 16.16 -1.95 10.52
CA MET A 107 17.04 -0.99 9.83
C MET A 107 18.31 -0.70 10.67
N PRO A 108 19.48 -0.60 10.02
CA PRO A 108 20.71 -0.17 10.70
C PRO A 108 20.57 1.21 11.33
N ALA A 109 21.30 1.48 12.43
CA ALA A 109 21.27 2.79 13.09
C ALA A 109 21.78 3.95 12.22
N THR A 110 22.52 3.62 11.15
CA THR A 110 22.99 4.55 10.11
C THR A 110 21.93 4.89 9.07
N ALA A 111 20.81 4.16 9.03
CA ALA A 111 19.73 4.41 8.09
C ALA A 111 18.99 5.70 8.45
N HIS A 112 18.93 6.64 7.51
CA HIS A 112 18.17 7.88 7.66
C HIS A 112 16.75 7.67 7.13
N MET A 113 15.86 7.18 8.01
CA MET A 113 14.47 6.85 7.68
C MET A 113 13.50 7.75 8.43
N GLU A 114 12.42 8.13 7.76
CA GLU A 114 11.24 8.80 8.34
C GLU A 114 10.01 7.91 8.08
N VAL A 115 9.05 7.86 9.00
CA VAL A 115 7.87 6.98 8.86
C VAL A 115 6.60 7.79 8.75
N HIS A 116 5.80 7.46 7.74
CA HIS A 116 4.45 7.96 7.55
C HIS A 116 3.49 6.79 7.34
N CYS A 117 2.23 6.96 7.72
CA CYS A 117 1.20 5.94 7.57
C CYS A 117 0.00 6.52 6.83
N GLN A 118 -0.50 5.81 5.83
CA GLN A 118 -1.71 6.18 5.11
C GLN A 118 -2.78 5.13 5.31
N ASN A 119 -3.96 5.57 5.78
CA ASN A 119 -5.12 4.70 5.86
C ASN A 119 -5.84 4.71 4.50
N LEU A 120 -5.98 3.54 3.90
CA LEU A 120 -6.70 3.34 2.64
C LEU A 120 -7.90 2.45 2.89
N SER A 121 -9.06 2.86 2.41
CA SER A 121 -10.25 2.01 2.41
C SER A 121 -10.72 1.78 0.98
N SER A 122 -10.65 0.53 0.54
CA SER A 122 -11.28 0.07 -0.69
C SER A 122 -12.78 -0.13 -0.44
N TYR A 123 -13.64 0.39 -1.30
CA TYR A 123 -15.10 0.24 -1.17
C TYR A 123 -15.49 -1.25 -1.15
N LYS A 124 -16.12 -1.71 -0.06
CA LYS A 124 -16.71 -3.05 0.07
C LYS A 124 -18.11 -3.05 -0.58
N GLY A 125 -18.14 -3.27 -1.89
CA GLY A 125 -19.30 -3.76 -2.63
C GLY A 125 -18.90 -5.05 -3.35
N THR A 126 -19.85 -5.85 -3.82
CA THR A 126 -19.64 -7.14 -4.53
C THR A 126 -18.80 -7.05 -5.83
N SER A 127 -18.31 -5.86 -6.16
CA SER A 127 -17.34 -5.53 -7.18
C SER A 127 -16.48 -4.39 -6.64
N SER A 128 -15.14 -4.46 -6.77
CA SER A 128 -14.29 -3.30 -6.51
C SER A 128 -14.79 -2.14 -7.39
N THR A 129 -15.37 -1.09 -6.81
CA THR A 129 -15.92 0.04 -7.57
C THR A 129 -14.84 0.91 -8.23
N GLY A 130 -13.58 0.45 -8.24
CA GLY A 130 -12.47 1.16 -8.86
C GLY A 130 -12.09 2.47 -8.16
N THR A 131 -12.55 2.71 -6.93
CA THR A 131 -12.25 3.95 -6.18
C THR A 131 -11.71 3.61 -4.79
N ILE A 132 -10.56 4.19 -4.44
CA ILE A 132 -9.90 4.03 -3.14
C ILE A 132 -10.08 5.34 -2.37
N ARG A 133 -10.73 5.28 -1.20
CA ARG A 133 -10.79 6.44 -0.29
C ARG A 133 -9.48 6.58 0.46
N GLY A 134 -9.02 7.81 0.62
CA GLY A 134 -7.77 8.15 1.31
C GLY A 134 -6.62 8.53 0.36
N LEU A 135 -6.81 8.42 -0.96
CA LEU A 135 -5.83 8.90 -1.95
C LEU A 135 -5.94 10.41 -2.24
N GLU A 136 -7.10 11.00 -1.96
CA GLU A 136 -7.41 12.39 -2.35
C GLU A 136 -6.57 13.41 -1.59
N SER A 137 -6.18 13.11 -0.35
CA SER A 137 -5.39 14.00 0.51
C SER A 137 -4.09 13.31 0.89
N LEU A 138 -3.04 13.55 0.10
CA LEU A 138 -1.66 13.29 0.54
C LEU A 138 -1.04 14.62 0.96
N PRO A 139 -0.41 14.71 2.14
CA PRO A 139 0.30 15.92 2.55
C PRO A 139 1.46 16.27 1.62
N ASP A 140 1.75 17.57 1.47
CA ASP A 140 2.83 18.09 0.61
C ASP A 140 4.24 17.63 1.03
N ILE A 141 4.36 16.98 2.18
CA ILE A 141 5.61 16.43 2.72
C ILE A 141 6.30 15.45 1.76
N PHE A 142 5.58 14.85 0.82
CA PHE A 142 6.14 13.89 -0.15
C PHE A 142 6.81 14.56 -1.35
N ALA A 143 6.53 15.84 -1.60
CA ALA A 143 7.10 16.56 -2.73
C ALA A 143 8.64 16.61 -2.63
N GLY A 144 9.30 16.23 -3.73
CA GLY A 144 10.75 16.16 -3.82
C GLY A 144 11.39 15.03 -3.01
N ARG A 145 10.65 14.16 -2.32
CA ARG A 145 11.19 13.10 -1.45
C ARG A 145 11.32 11.75 -2.16
N HIS A 146 12.18 10.90 -1.62
CA HIS A 146 12.21 9.47 -1.93
C HIS A 146 11.28 8.72 -0.96
N VAL A 147 10.27 8.06 -1.51
CA VAL A 147 9.25 7.33 -0.76
C VAL A 147 9.34 5.85 -1.09
N ILE A 148 9.32 4.99 -0.07
CA ILE A 148 9.16 3.54 -0.19
C ILE A 148 7.79 3.21 0.40
N ILE A 149 6.86 2.78 -0.46
CA ILE A 149 5.57 2.25 -0.02
C ILE A 149 5.81 0.88 0.60
N VAL A 150 5.30 0.67 1.81
CA VAL A 150 5.39 -0.59 2.55
C VAL A 150 3.98 -1.16 2.72
N ASP A 151 3.73 -2.33 2.15
CA ASP A 151 2.43 -3.01 2.22
C ASP A 151 2.57 -4.48 2.63
N ASP A 152 1.53 -5.06 3.24
CA ASP A 152 1.56 -6.47 3.64
C ASP A 152 1.40 -7.42 2.46
N ILE A 153 0.64 -7.04 1.42
CA ILE A 153 0.38 -7.93 0.28
C ILE A 153 0.15 -7.20 -1.05
N LEU A 154 0.88 -7.62 -2.09
CA LEU A 154 0.58 -7.33 -3.48
C LEU A 154 -0.31 -8.43 -4.08
N ASP A 155 -1.59 -8.13 -4.25
CA ASP A 155 -2.55 -8.98 -4.97
C ASP A 155 -2.73 -8.47 -6.42
N THR A 156 -3.85 -7.80 -6.71
CA THR A 156 -4.18 -7.28 -8.05
C THR A 156 -3.31 -6.11 -8.50
N GLY A 157 -2.59 -5.46 -7.58
CA GLY A 157 -1.80 -4.26 -7.83
C GLY A 157 -2.59 -2.95 -7.81
N PHE A 158 -3.92 -2.99 -7.70
CA PHE A 158 -4.77 -1.80 -7.78
C PHE A 158 -4.40 -0.72 -6.75
N THR A 159 -4.30 -1.10 -5.47
CA THR A 159 -3.99 -0.16 -4.37
C THR A 159 -2.61 0.47 -4.54
N LEU A 160 -1.58 -0.36 -4.72
CA LEU A 160 -0.20 0.08 -4.87
C LEU A 160 0.01 0.94 -6.10
N HIS A 161 -0.63 0.60 -7.23
CA HIS A 161 -0.59 1.40 -8.45
C HIS A 161 -1.13 2.80 -8.23
N ASN A 162 -2.35 2.92 -7.68
CA ASN A 162 -2.95 4.22 -7.47
C ASN A 162 -2.20 5.06 -6.41
N MET A 163 -1.66 4.43 -5.36
CA MET A 163 -0.84 5.14 -4.38
C MET A 163 0.47 5.65 -5.00
N ARG A 164 1.17 4.80 -5.75
CA ARG A 164 2.41 5.18 -6.44
C ARG A 164 2.18 6.35 -7.38
N ASP A 165 1.16 6.26 -8.23
CA ASP A 165 0.83 7.30 -9.18
C ASP A 165 0.39 8.59 -8.47
N ARG A 166 -0.33 8.49 -7.35
CA ARG A 166 -0.69 9.66 -6.54
C ARG A 166 0.54 10.34 -5.93
N LEU A 167 1.49 9.60 -5.38
CA LEU A 167 2.74 10.13 -4.82
C LEU A 167 3.58 10.85 -5.88
N LEU A 168 3.70 10.25 -7.07
CA LEU A 168 4.39 10.87 -8.21
C LEU A 168 3.68 12.17 -8.64
N ASN A 169 2.34 12.18 -8.68
CA ASN A 169 1.55 13.36 -9.04
C ASN A 169 1.67 14.52 -8.04
N VAL A 170 1.91 14.24 -6.75
CA VAL A 170 2.21 15.30 -5.75
C VAL A 170 3.69 15.67 -5.72
N GLY A 171 4.49 15.15 -6.65
CA GLY A 171 5.87 15.57 -6.88
C GLY A 171 6.92 14.76 -6.12
N ALA A 172 6.62 13.55 -5.65
CA ALA A 172 7.66 12.67 -5.11
C ALA A 172 8.77 12.44 -6.15
N ARG A 173 10.02 12.53 -5.71
CA ARG A 173 11.21 12.39 -6.57
C ARG A 173 11.40 10.95 -7.03
N GLN A 174 11.11 10.00 -6.16
CA GLN A 174 11.20 8.57 -6.42
C GLN A 174 10.18 7.84 -5.54
N VAL A 175 9.52 6.84 -6.12
CA VAL A 175 8.56 6.00 -5.39
C VAL A 175 8.87 4.54 -5.68
N ASP A 176 9.42 3.86 -4.67
CA ASP A 176 9.65 2.42 -4.68
C ASP A 176 8.60 1.71 -3.82
N VAL A 177 8.54 0.39 -3.95
CA VAL A 177 7.55 -0.48 -3.32
C VAL A 177 8.26 -1.67 -2.67
N CYS A 178 7.96 -1.87 -1.39
CA CYS A 178 8.34 -3.02 -0.59
C CYS A 178 7.07 -3.74 -0.12
N VAL A 179 6.94 -5.03 -0.43
CA VAL A 179 5.80 -5.84 0.02
C VAL A 179 6.26 -7.07 0.76
N LEU A 180 5.54 -7.43 1.83
CA LEU A 180 5.82 -8.68 2.53
C LEU A 180 5.46 -9.89 1.66
N LEU A 181 4.29 -9.88 1.02
CA LEU A 181 3.81 -10.97 0.18
C LEU A 181 3.53 -10.51 -1.26
N ASP A 182 4.04 -11.25 -2.24
CA ASP A 182 3.72 -11.07 -3.67
C ASP A 182 2.95 -12.29 -4.17
N LYS A 183 1.65 -12.14 -4.45
CA LYS A 183 0.84 -13.22 -5.02
C LYS A 183 1.17 -13.42 -6.49
N LYS A 184 1.57 -14.62 -6.88
CA LYS A 184 1.78 -14.96 -8.30
C LYS A 184 0.46 -15.17 -9.02
N VAL A 185 -0.13 -14.05 -9.45
CA VAL A 185 -1.44 -13.96 -10.09
C VAL A 185 -1.36 -13.08 -11.32
N PRO A 186 -2.18 -13.31 -12.36
CA PRO A 186 -2.30 -12.39 -13.47
C PRO A 186 -2.71 -10.99 -12.97
N ARG A 187 -1.98 -9.96 -13.40
CA ARG A 187 -2.22 -8.57 -12.97
C ARG A 187 -2.73 -7.71 -14.10
N THR A 188 -3.69 -6.86 -13.74
CA THR A 188 -4.16 -5.78 -14.62
C THR A 188 -3.25 -4.54 -14.51
N TYR A 189 -2.61 -4.35 -13.35
CA TYR A 189 -1.76 -3.20 -13.07
C TYR A 189 -0.28 -3.61 -13.06
N ASP A 190 0.53 -2.86 -13.79
CA ASP A 190 1.98 -3.06 -13.82
C ASP A 190 2.64 -2.42 -12.59
N ILE A 191 2.83 -3.25 -11.56
CA ILE A 191 3.54 -2.93 -10.34
C ILE A 191 4.58 -4.01 -10.10
N ALA A 192 5.85 -3.61 -10.16
CA ALA A 192 7.00 -4.41 -9.81
C ALA A 192 7.58 -3.88 -8.49
N PRO A 193 7.39 -4.57 -7.36
CA PRO A 193 8.05 -4.22 -6.12
C PRO A 193 9.56 -4.36 -6.24
N GLN A 194 10.30 -3.37 -5.76
CA GLN A 194 11.75 -3.41 -5.65
C GLN A 194 12.18 -4.45 -4.62
N TRP A 195 11.37 -4.63 -3.57
CA TRP A 195 11.62 -5.60 -2.51
C TRP A 195 10.37 -6.44 -2.25
N VAL A 196 10.55 -7.76 -2.26
CA VAL A 196 9.51 -8.75 -1.99
C VAL A 196 9.97 -9.65 -0.85
N GLY A 197 9.20 -9.73 0.22
CA GLY A 197 9.45 -10.68 1.31
C GLY A 197 9.31 -12.11 0.82
N PHE A 198 8.11 -12.51 0.41
CA PHE A 198 7.83 -13.85 -0.07
C PHE A 198 6.92 -13.84 -1.28
N GLU A 199 7.25 -14.68 -2.25
CA GLU A 199 6.34 -15.00 -3.35
C GLU A 199 5.41 -16.13 -2.93
N ILE A 200 4.11 -15.94 -3.08
CA ILE A 200 3.11 -16.93 -2.71
C ILE A 200 2.18 -17.27 -3.89
N PRO A 201 1.66 -18.50 -3.97
CA PRO A 201 0.57 -18.80 -4.89
C PRO A 201 -0.70 -18.05 -4.45
N ASN A 202 -1.76 -18.19 -5.24
CA ASN A 202 -3.02 -17.53 -4.98
C ASN A 202 -3.80 -18.13 -3.79
N LEU A 203 -3.34 -17.83 -2.57
CA LEU A 203 -3.91 -18.32 -1.32
C LEU A 203 -4.55 -17.17 -0.54
N PHE A 204 -5.56 -17.49 0.27
CA PHE A 204 -6.06 -16.59 1.29
C PHE A 204 -5.26 -16.80 2.58
N VAL A 205 -4.55 -15.76 3.01
CA VAL A 205 -3.61 -15.80 4.12
C VAL A 205 -4.02 -14.82 5.22
N ILE A 206 -3.68 -15.16 6.45
CA ILE A 206 -3.97 -14.39 7.67
C ILE A 206 -2.74 -14.41 8.59
N GLY A 207 -2.73 -13.50 9.57
CA GLY A 207 -1.62 -13.40 10.52
C GLY A 207 -0.55 -12.41 10.09
N TYR A 208 0.29 -12.02 11.05
CA TYR A 208 1.34 -11.03 10.87
C TYR A 208 0.83 -9.73 10.20
N GLY A 209 -0.27 -9.20 10.72
CA GLY A 209 -0.94 -8.02 10.18
C GLY A 209 -2.07 -8.32 9.19
N LEU A 210 -2.04 -9.43 8.46
CA LEU A 210 -3.11 -9.84 7.52
C LEU A 210 -4.37 -10.27 8.27
N ASP A 211 -5.55 -9.96 7.73
CA ASP A 211 -6.84 -10.21 8.39
C ASP A 211 -7.86 -11.01 7.58
N LEU A 212 -8.75 -11.64 8.35
CA LEU A 212 -10.10 -11.97 7.90
C LEU A 212 -11.11 -11.20 8.74
N ASP A 213 -11.84 -10.28 8.12
CA ASP A 213 -12.86 -9.45 8.76
C ASP A 213 -12.40 -8.78 10.07
N GLY A 214 -11.14 -8.33 10.07
CA GLY A 214 -10.48 -7.68 11.21
C GLY A 214 -9.84 -8.64 12.22
N ALA A 215 -10.09 -9.94 12.13
CA ALA A 215 -9.51 -10.95 13.01
C ALA A 215 -8.13 -11.44 12.52
N PHE A 216 -7.43 -12.16 13.40
CA PHE A 216 -6.17 -12.88 13.15
C PHE A 216 -4.91 -12.04 12.88
N ARG A 217 -4.99 -10.71 12.79
CA ARG A 217 -3.81 -9.84 12.60
C ARG A 217 -2.69 -10.07 13.61
N SER A 218 -3.04 -10.47 14.83
CA SER A 218 -2.10 -10.66 15.96
C SER A 218 -1.37 -11.99 15.96
N LEU A 219 -1.66 -12.91 15.03
CA LEU A 219 -0.88 -14.15 14.92
C LEU A 219 0.57 -13.79 14.54
N PRO A 220 1.58 -14.36 15.20
CA PRO A 220 2.99 -14.03 14.93
C PRO A 220 3.52 -14.67 13.63
N ASP A 221 2.77 -15.61 13.08
CA ASP A 221 3.07 -16.36 11.85
C ASP A 221 2.05 -16.02 10.75
N ILE A 222 2.37 -16.38 9.51
CA ILE A 222 1.44 -16.28 8.37
C ILE A 222 0.86 -17.66 8.13
N ARG A 223 -0.46 -17.75 8.07
CA ARG A 223 -1.20 -19.01 7.89
C ARG A 223 -2.12 -18.95 6.70
N VAL A 224 -2.41 -20.12 6.13
CA VAL A 224 -3.49 -20.28 5.16
C VAL A 224 -4.79 -20.48 5.92
N ILE A 225 -5.88 -19.93 5.42
CA ILE A 225 -7.21 -20.19 5.99
C ILE A 225 -7.70 -21.58 5.57
N GLU A 226 -8.31 -22.32 6.51
CA GLU A 226 -8.98 -23.59 6.23
C GLU A 226 -10.48 -23.42 6.47
N GLU A 227 -11.28 -23.73 5.45
CA GLU A 227 -12.73 -23.88 5.58
C GLU A 227 -13.00 -25.37 5.86
N ASN A 228 -13.33 -25.68 7.11
CA ASN A 228 -13.85 -27.00 7.48
C ASN A 228 -15.33 -27.09 7.17
#